data_AF-A0A6M1UCC0-F1
#
_entry.id   AF-A0A6M1UCC0-F1
#
_cell.length_a   1.000
_cell.length_b   1.000
_cell.length_c   1.000
_cell.angle_alpha   90.00
_cell.angle_beta   90.00
_cell.angle_gamma   90.00
#
_symmetry.space_group_name_H-M   'P 1'
#
loop_
_entity.id
_entity.type
_entity.pdbx_description
1 polymer ?
#
loop_
_entity_poly.entity_id
_entity_poly.type
_entity_poly.pdbx_seq_one_letter_code
_entity_poly.pdbx_strand_id
1 'polypeptide(L)' 'MDIRSEFGQRVQELRTRSGMTQEMLAYRAGLDRTYISGVERGERLILL' A
#
# COMPACT_ATOMS: atom_id res chain seq x y z
N MET A 1 16.11 6.15 8.98
CA MET A 1 14.78 5.64 8.62
C MET A 1 14.88 4.97 7.26
N ASP A 2 14.18 3.87 7.02
CA ASP A 2 14.14 3.20 5.71
C ASP A 2 13.06 3.87 4.85
N ILE A 3 13.46 4.39 3.68
CA ILE A 3 12.60 5.04 2.69
C ILE A 3 11.40 4.16 2.31
N ARG A 4 11.55 2.84 2.31
CA ARG A 4 10.47 1.89 1.99
C ARG A 4 9.41 1.87 3.07
N SER A 5 9.81 1.94 4.33
CA SER A 5 8.88 1.98 5.46
C SER A 5 8.12 3.30 5.52
N GLU A 6 8.79 4.42 5.25
CA GLU A 6 8.14 5.74 5.16
C GLU A 6 7.11 5.78 4.02
N PHE A 7 7.46 5.23 2.85
CA PHE A 7 6.54 5.12 1.73
C PHE A 7 5.33 4.24 2.07
N GLY A 8 5.56 3.06 2.65
CA GLY A 8 4.49 2.15 3.08
C GLY A 8 3.52 2.78 4.07
N GLN A 9 4.04 3.52 5.05
CA GLN A 9 3.24 4.28 6.01
C GLN A 9 2.40 5.35 5.31
N ARG A 10 2.98 6.08 4.34
CA ARG A 10 2.25 7.11 3.60
C ARG A 10 1.12 6.53 2.75
N VAL A 11 1.34 5.37 2.12
CA VAL A 11 0.30 4.64 1.40
C VAL A 11 -0.84 4.25 2.34
N GLN A 12 -0.51 3.69 3.51
CA GLN A 12 -1.50 3.31 4.52
C GLN A 12 -2.32 4.51 5.01
N GLU A 13 -1.66 5.64 5.28
CA GLU A 13 -2.33 6.87 5.72
C GLU A 13 -3.32 7.38 4.67
N LEU A 14 -2.90 7.48 3.40
CA LEU A 14 -3.78 7.97 2.33
C LEU A 14 -4.93 7.00 2.04
N ARG A 15 -4.68 5.70 2.10
CA ARG A 15 -5.72 4.67 1.94
C ARG A 15 -6.78 4.77 3.04
N THR A 16 -6.36 4.90 4.30
CA THR A 16 -7.31 4.99 5.43
C THR A 16 -8.07 6.31 5.42
N ARG A 17 -7.41 7.44 5.11
CA ARG A 17 -8.06 8.75 4.95
C ARG A 17 -9.08 8.80 3.82
N SER A 18 -8.94 7.94 2.81
CA SER A 18 -9.91 7.80 1.72
C SER A 18 -11.00 6.75 2.00
N GLY A 19 -11.02 6.16 3.21
CA GLY A 19 -12.02 5.17 3.61
C GLY A 19 -11.87 3.81 2.91
N MET A 20 -10.71 3.53 2.30
CA MET A 20 -10.50 2.31 1.55
C MET A 20 -9.93 1.19 2.41
N THR A 21 -10.41 -0.03 2.20
CA THR A 21 -9.73 -1.25 2.67
C THR A 21 -8.54 -1.59 1.77
N GLN A 22 -7.66 -2.49 2.21
CA GLN A 22 -6.57 -2.99 1.37
C GLN A 22 -7.13 -3.69 0.12
N GLU A 23 -8.22 -4.47 0.26
CA GLU A 23 -8.97 -5.10 -0.83
C GLU A 23 -9.44 -4.07 -1.86
N MET A 24 -10.03 -2.96 -1.40
CA MET A 24 -10.57 -1.91 -2.29
C MET A 24 -9.44 -1.22 -3.06
N LEU A 25 -8.32 -0.90 -2.40
CA LEU A 25 -7.16 -0.31 -3.06
C LEU A 25 -6.55 -1.29 -4.07
N ALA A 26 -6.40 -2.56 -3.68
CA ALA A 26 -5.88 -3.61 -4.54
C ALA A 26 -6.73 -3.78 -5.80
N TYR A 27 -8.04 -3.88 -5.65
CA TYR A 27 -8.98 -3.97 -6.76
C TYR A 27 -8.86 -2.77 -7.71
N ARG A 28 -8.83 -1.54 -7.18
CA ARG A 28 -8.68 -0.31 -7.98
C ARG A 28 -7.34 -0.20 -8.69
N ALA A 29 -6.28 -0.74 -8.09
CA ALA A 29 -4.94 -0.74 -8.66
C ALA A 29 -4.66 -1.92 -9.61
N GLY A 30 -5.61 -2.87 -9.74
CA GLY A 30 -5.38 -4.11 -10.50
C GLY A 30 -4.32 -5.02 -9.86
N LEU A 31 -4.16 -4.94 -8.54
CA LEU A 31 -3.15 -5.67 -7.77
C LEU A 31 -3.81 -6.70 -6.84
N ASP A 32 -3.02 -7.68 -6.40
CA ASP A 32 -3.44 -8.56 -5.32
C ASP A 32 -3.38 -7.83 -3.97
N ARG A 33 -4.34 -8.10 -3.09
CA ARG A 33 -4.40 -7.52 -1.74
C ARG A 33 -3.11 -7.75 -0.95
N THR A 34 -2.49 -8.93 -1.08
CA THR A 34 -1.23 -9.26 -0.39
C THR A 34 -0.07 -8.37 -0.87
N TYR A 35 -0.13 -7.90 -2.11
CA TYR A 35 0.84 -6.94 -2.64
C TYR A 35 0.69 -5.58 -1.95
N ILE A 36 -0.54 -5.06 -1.84
CA ILE A 36 -0.82 -3.83 -1.07
C ILE A 36 -0.35 -3.98 0.38
N SER A 37 -0.64 -5.12 1.00
CA SER A 37 -0.19 -5.44 2.37
C SER A 37 1.34 -5.40 2.49
N GLY A 38 2.06 -5.96 1.50
CA GLY A 38 3.53 -5.92 1.45
C GLY A 38 4.09 -4.51 1.20
N VAL A 39 3.43 -3.69 0.39
CA VAL A 39 3.81 -2.28 0.18
C VAL A 39 3.65 -1.49 1.48
N GLU A 40 2.54 -1.64 2.21
CA GLU A 40 2.32 -0.93 3.48
C GLU A 40 3.31 -1.33 4.57
N ARG A 41 3.85 -2.56 4.53
CA ARG A 41 4.93 -3.01 5.41
C ARG A 41 6.34 -2.64 4.92
N GLY A 42 6.48 -2.06 3.73
CA GLY A 42 7.77 -1.76 3.10
C GLY A 42 8.53 -2.98 2.57
N GLU A 43 7.86 -4.13 2.44
CA GLU A 43 8.41 -5.39 1.92
C GLU A 43 8.39 -5.48 0.39
N ARG A 44 7.56 -4.65 -0.26
CA ARG A 44 7.38 -4.62 -1.72
C ARG A 44 7.50 -3.19 -2.25
N LEU A 45 8.17 -3.05 -3.40
CA LEU A 45 8.20 -1.83 -4.19
C LEU A 45 7.16 -1.91 -5.29
N ILE A 46 6.43 -0.81 -5.52
CA ILE A 46 5.58 -0.68 -6.70
C ILE A 46 6.52 -0.53 -7.91
N LEU A 47 6.49 -1.50 -8.82
CA LEU A 47 7.14 -1.40 -10.12
C LEU A 47 6.06 -0.97 -11.12
N LEU A 48 6.31 0.15 -11.81
CA LEU A 48 5.45 0.70 -12.86
C LEU A 48 5.72 0.01 -14.21
#